data_AF-A0AAE0K5M7-F1
#
_entry.id   AF-A0AAE0K5M7-F1
#
_cell.length_a   1.000
_cell.length_b   1.000
_cell.length_c   1.000
_cell.angle_alpha   90.00
_cell.angle_beta   90.00
_cell.angle_gamma   90.00
#
_symmetry.space_group_name_H-M   'P 1'
#
loop_
_entity.id
_entity.type
_entity.pdbx_description
1 polymer ?
#
loop_
_entity_poly.entity_id
_entity_poly.type
_entity_poly.pdbx_seq_one_letter_code
_entity_poly.pdbx_strand_id
1 'polypeptide(L)'
;MKATATAVVALLVAAVRCSLLLPLKIRTRTRLNSPASNIHVHYLEPVREIVSFTYGACESSTHAHDFHHLISQTTSQSHDRLVWILPENVHSGGCISAWGNSTGRLLGRSEKQYIDLQTMEHRRNIKLRRQLAKRKHDLHNIHMDSSTGVDVWGAWFDGVELLNNTEIAPIDAVAAKSKRVAIVGGGMAGLMSYLLLTQQGMTNVSIIEAGNRLGGRVQTVYLSGGPFDYSYQEMGPMRFPTTLTVSNETYNITDHQLVFQLANEMNRINGYDKSLSVDFIPWYDFSDIDKDWYPSDRSSRMSSLEQAKTLIKARSVPDPSMKKLFNEVHKTLPCRDVCVEMAKNMFRAHREWLTIHFSSEYAYMVNYLTARPNITDPQSVTKFVSSFWDRSHGSDTGRSVNSTHDYVMIAVPFSAMKNWSISGLSRTMQDAITHLPYTSACKVALEYETRFWEHLDEPIYGSCRPADPERFPGIGNICYPSYNINGTGRGALLASYIAQPGWSDKWASASEREHVHVARRQYTGKFSRVCGVLDPLEGASWADPTLGQHQRYLPEYFKTHNNMIFVGEHTSYTHAWIASALESAIRGSVQLLLGK
;
A
#
# COMPACT_ATOMS: atom_id res chain seq x y z
N MET A 1 -62.94 3.72 -80.51
CA MET A 1 -61.81 2.78 -80.65
C MET A 1 -61.11 2.68 -79.30
N LYS A 2 -60.99 1.44 -78.77
CA LYS A 2 -60.01 0.87 -77.79
C LYS A 2 -59.26 1.84 -76.85
N ALA A 3 -59.06 1.61 -75.54
CA ALA A 3 -59.39 0.53 -74.62
C ALA A 3 -59.09 0.98 -73.16
N THR A 4 -59.85 0.43 -72.22
CA THR A 4 -59.59 0.07 -70.79
C THR A 4 -58.27 0.45 -70.11
N ALA A 5 -58.36 0.95 -68.85
CA ALA A 5 -57.98 0.20 -67.63
C ALA A 5 -58.25 0.99 -66.33
N THR A 6 -58.75 0.26 -65.34
CA THR A 6 -59.25 0.58 -63.99
C THR A 6 -58.17 0.84 -62.94
N ALA A 7 -58.44 1.66 -61.91
CA ALA A 7 -58.14 1.35 -60.49
C ALA A 7 -58.61 2.44 -59.48
N VAL A 8 -59.60 2.06 -58.67
CA VAL A 8 -59.76 2.24 -57.21
C VAL A 8 -59.09 3.46 -56.53
N VAL A 9 -59.92 4.40 -56.05
CA VAL A 9 -59.53 5.43 -55.07
C VAL A 9 -59.80 4.89 -53.66
N ALA A 10 -58.74 4.71 -52.87
CA ALA A 10 -58.78 4.28 -51.47
C ALA A 10 -59.05 5.46 -50.51
N LEU A 11 -59.85 5.18 -49.48
CA LEU A 11 -60.16 6.08 -48.37
C LEU A 11 -58.89 6.49 -47.58
N LEU A 12 -58.75 7.79 -47.35
CA LEU A 12 -57.85 8.38 -46.35
C LEU A 12 -58.47 8.24 -44.95
N VAL A 13 -57.99 7.28 -44.16
CA VAL A 13 -58.08 7.33 -42.70
C VAL A 13 -56.79 7.95 -42.18
N ALA A 14 -56.87 9.21 -41.78
CA ALA A 14 -55.80 9.88 -41.07
C ALA A 14 -55.68 9.26 -39.67
N ALA A 15 -54.70 8.36 -39.48
CA ALA A 15 -54.31 7.88 -38.18
C ALA A 15 -53.57 9.00 -37.42
N VAL A 16 -54.27 9.64 -36.50
CA VAL A 16 -53.70 10.50 -35.45
C VAL A 16 -52.70 9.65 -34.65
N ARG A 17 -51.40 9.85 -34.88
CA ARG A 17 -50.35 9.36 -33.98
C ARG A 17 -50.42 10.22 -32.70
N CYS A 18 -51.23 9.79 -31.74
CA CYS A 18 -51.15 10.26 -30.37
C CYS A 18 -49.80 9.81 -29.80
N SER A 19 -48.82 10.71 -29.77
CA SER A 19 -47.58 10.51 -29.03
C SER A 19 -47.91 10.49 -27.54
N LEU A 20 -48.14 9.28 -27.01
CA LEU A 20 -48.18 9.04 -25.56
C LEU A 20 -46.89 9.64 -24.95
N LEU A 21 -47.04 10.72 -24.19
CA LEU A 21 -45.95 11.30 -23.41
C LEU A 21 -45.57 10.28 -22.33
N LEU A 22 -44.44 9.62 -22.54
CA LEU A 22 -43.90 8.68 -21.57
C LEU A 22 -43.34 9.44 -20.35
N PRO A 23 -43.44 8.88 -19.13
CA PRO A 23 -43.05 9.55 -17.89
C PRO A 23 -41.54 9.85 -17.79
N LEU A 24 -40.69 9.19 -18.59
CA LEU A 24 -39.26 9.46 -18.66
C LEU A 24 -38.82 9.86 -20.08
N LYS A 25 -37.93 10.84 -20.13
CA LYS A 25 -37.23 11.26 -21.35
C LYS A 25 -35.76 10.87 -21.27
N ILE A 26 -35.29 10.11 -22.25
CA ILE A 26 -33.93 9.55 -22.28
C ILE A 26 -33.16 10.17 -23.45
N ARG A 27 -31.95 10.70 -23.19
CA ARG A 27 -31.12 11.36 -24.21
C ARG A 27 -29.64 11.03 -24.05
N THR A 28 -28.96 10.84 -25.16
CA THR A 28 -27.49 10.85 -25.28
C THR A 28 -27.09 12.19 -25.88
N ARG A 29 -26.26 12.97 -25.17
CA ARG A 29 -25.87 14.33 -25.62
C ARG A 29 -24.61 14.35 -26.47
N THR A 30 -23.90 13.22 -26.53
CA THR A 30 -22.60 13.08 -27.17
C THR A 30 -22.63 11.96 -28.20
N ARG A 31 -21.83 12.10 -29.25
CA ARG A 31 -21.64 11.05 -30.26
C ARG A 31 -21.13 9.77 -29.59
N LEU A 32 -21.74 8.62 -29.91
CA LEU A 32 -21.36 7.32 -29.36
C LEU A 32 -20.14 6.74 -30.09
N ASN A 33 -18.97 7.30 -29.81
CA ASN A 33 -17.68 6.91 -30.42
C ASN A 33 -16.63 6.47 -29.38
N SER A 34 -17.11 6.01 -28.23
CA SER A 34 -16.35 5.63 -27.04
C SER A 34 -16.98 4.36 -26.43
N PRO A 35 -16.20 3.46 -25.80
CA PRO A 35 -16.72 2.27 -25.13
C PRO A 35 -17.61 2.55 -23.91
N ALA A 36 -17.61 3.79 -23.41
CA ALA A 36 -18.55 4.26 -22.40
C ALA A 36 -19.20 5.58 -22.85
N SER A 37 -20.49 5.74 -22.56
CA SER A 37 -21.26 6.95 -22.87
C SER A 37 -22.19 7.35 -21.74
N ASN A 38 -22.43 8.66 -21.60
CA ASN A 38 -23.39 9.17 -20.63
C ASN A 38 -24.80 9.20 -21.22
N ILE A 39 -25.74 8.58 -20.52
CA ILE A 39 -27.17 8.68 -20.78
C ILE A 39 -27.76 9.65 -19.75
N HIS A 40 -28.54 10.59 -20.25
CA HIS A 40 -29.27 11.54 -19.42
C HIS A 40 -30.73 11.13 -19.35
N VAL A 41 -31.19 10.89 -18.13
CA VAL A 41 -32.59 10.58 -17.83
C VAL A 41 -33.23 11.80 -17.19
N HIS A 42 -34.36 12.22 -17.75
CA HIS A 42 -35.18 13.30 -17.21
C HIS A 42 -36.57 12.78 -16.90
N TYR A 43 -36.95 12.80 -15.63
CA TYR A 43 -38.26 12.38 -15.15
C TYR A 43 -39.25 13.52 -15.37
N LEU A 44 -40.31 13.27 -16.14
CA LEU A 44 -41.43 14.20 -16.31
C LEU A 44 -42.51 13.95 -15.25
N GLU A 45 -42.63 12.70 -14.81
CA GLU A 45 -43.52 12.28 -13.72
C GLU A 45 -42.74 11.43 -12.71
N PRO A 46 -43.07 11.49 -11.41
CA PRO A 46 -42.43 10.69 -10.38
C PRO A 46 -42.77 9.20 -10.53
N VAL A 47 -41.76 8.35 -10.66
CA VAL A 47 -41.91 6.89 -10.76
C VAL A 47 -41.51 6.24 -9.44
N ARG A 48 -42.46 5.54 -8.79
CA ARG A 48 -42.28 4.87 -7.49
C ARG A 48 -42.05 3.36 -7.62
N GLU A 49 -41.28 2.95 -8.61
CA GLU A 49 -40.89 1.56 -8.83
C GLU A 49 -39.43 1.49 -9.32
N ILE A 50 -38.81 0.30 -9.23
CA ILE A 50 -37.49 0.04 -9.80
C ILE A 50 -37.58 0.18 -11.32
N VAL A 51 -36.70 0.99 -11.90
CA VAL A 51 -36.64 1.21 -13.34
C VAL A 51 -35.45 0.47 -13.93
N SER A 52 -35.73 -0.41 -14.89
CA SER A 52 -34.73 -1.13 -15.68
C SER A 52 -34.49 -0.42 -17.01
N PHE A 53 -33.23 -0.08 -17.31
CA PHE A 53 -32.80 0.50 -18.58
C PHE A 53 -32.16 -0.57 -19.45
N THR A 54 -32.69 -0.81 -20.64
CA THR A 54 -32.18 -1.80 -21.58
C THR A 54 -31.85 -1.18 -22.93
N TYR A 55 -30.91 -1.77 -23.66
CA TYR A 55 -30.63 -1.42 -25.05
C TYR A 55 -31.11 -2.55 -25.97
N GLY A 56 -31.88 -2.22 -27.01
CA GLY A 56 -32.44 -3.23 -27.92
C GLY A 56 -33.23 -2.63 -29.08
N ALA A 57 -34.13 -3.43 -29.66
CA ALA A 57 -34.97 -2.99 -30.76
C ALA A 57 -35.90 -1.83 -30.34
N CYS A 58 -36.01 -0.81 -31.18
CA CYS A 58 -36.85 0.36 -30.91
C CYS A 58 -38.35 0.06 -30.92
N GLU A 59 -38.75 -1.11 -31.39
CA GLU A 59 -40.14 -1.57 -31.50
C GLU A 59 -40.54 -2.54 -30.38
N SER A 60 -39.59 -2.93 -29.53
CA SER A 60 -39.84 -3.85 -28.41
C SER A 60 -40.95 -3.31 -27.51
N SER A 61 -41.94 -4.15 -27.21
CA SER A 61 -43.11 -3.84 -26.38
C SER A 61 -43.10 -4.56 -25.03
N THR A 62 -42.14 -5.47 -24.80
CA THR A 62 -42.06 -6.31 -23.60
C THR A 62 -40.68 -6.26 -22.96
N HIS A 63 -40.65 -6.12 -21.63
CA HIS A 63 -39.43 -6.05 -20.82
C HIS A 63 -38.63 -7.37 -20.79
N ALA A 64 -39.27 -8.51 -21.02
CA ALA A 64 -38.73 -9.81 -20.61
C ALA A 64 -37.74 -10.49 -21.58
N HIS A 65 -37.80 -10.22 -22.89
CA HIS A 65 -37.07 -11.08 -23.86
C HIS A 65 -36.47 -10.40 -25.10
N ASP A 66 -36.69 -9.11 -25.32
CA ASP A 66 -36.37 -8.48 -26.62
C ASP A 66 -35.42 -7.28 -26.48
N PHE A 67 -34.39 -7.44 -25.65
CA PHE A 67 -33.31 -6.48 -25.50
C PHE A 67 -31.94 -7.16 -25.61
N HIS A 68 -30.96 -6.46 -26.18
CA HIS A 68 -29.61 -6.99 -26.38
C HIS A 68 -28.85 -7.10 -25.05
N HIS A 69 -28.93 -6.07 -24.21
CA HIS A 69 -28.32 -6.08 -22.88
C HIS A 69 -29.00 -5.09 -21.94
N LEU A 70 -28.93 -5.41 -20.64
CA LEU A 70 -29.31 -4.51 -19.57
C LEU A 70 -28.22 -3.45 -19.43
N ILE A 71 -28.60 -2.17 -19.39
CA ILE A 71 -27.69 -1.06 -19.12
C ILE A 71 -27.56 -0.86 -17.61
N SER A 72 -28.70 -0.83 -16.90
CA SER A 72 -28.76 -0.38 -15.51
C SER A 72 -30.12 -0.67 -14.87
N GLN A 73 -30.17 -0.85 -13.54
CA GLN A 73 -31.39 -0.79 -12.72
C GLN A 73 -31.23 0.29 -11.65
N THR A 74 -32.23 1.13 -11.44
CA THR A 74 -32.20 2.24 -10.45
C THR A 74 -33.49 2.30 -9.66
N THR A 75 -33.37 2.71 -8.39
CA THR A 75 -34.47 3.04 -7.46
C THR A 75 -34.66 4.55 -7.29
N SER A 76 -33.75 5.38 -7.84
CA SER A 76 -33.71 6.83 -7.59
C SER A 76 -34.62 7.63 -8.53
N GLN A 77 -35.15 8.75 -8.01
CA GLN A 77 -36.09 9.65 -8.70
C GLN A 77 -35.46 10.97 -9.15
N SER A 78 -34.14 11.15 -9.00
CA SER A 78 -33.49 12.46 -9.20
C SER A 78 -32.48 12.43 -10.35
N HIS A 79 -32.87 12.95 -11.52
CA HIS A 79 -31.97 13.27 -12.65
C HIS A 79 -30.80 12.30 -12.84
N ASP A 80 -31.10 11.04 -13.13
CA ASP A 80 -30.07 10.01 -13.26
C ASP A 80 -29.21 10.28 -14.51
N ARG A 81 -27.92 10.55 -14.28
CA ARG A 81 -26.89 10.37 -15.31
C ARG A 81 -26.42 8.93 -15.22
N LEU A 82 -26.82 8.11 -16.18
CA LEU A 82 -26.39 6.72 -16.27
C LEU A 82 -25.14 6.63 -17.13
N VAL A 83 -24.22 5.74 -16.77
CA VAL A 83 -23.08 5.39 -17.61
C VAL A 83 -23.43 4.11 -18.36
N TRP A 84 -23.44 4.19 -19.68
CA TRP A 84 -23.63 3.05 -20.55
C TRP A 84 -22.29 2.54 -21.04
N ILE A 85 -21.90 1.37 -20.55
CA ILE A 85 -20.76 0.62 -21.05
C ILE A 85 -21.26 -0.24 -22.22
N LEU A 86 -20.69 -0.03 -23.40
CA LEU A 86 -21.11 -0.71 -24.61
C LEU A 86 -20.41 -2.08 -24.73
N PRO A 87 -21.15 -3.20 -24.79
CA PRO A 87 -20.58 -4.53 -25.04
C PRO A 87 -19.84 -4.59 -26.38
N GLU A 88 -18.86 -5.48 -26.50
CA GLU A 88 -18.09 -5.63 -27.76
C GLU A 88 -18.96 -6.03 -28.96
N ASN A 89 -20.04 -6.78 -28.71
CA ASN A 89 -20.99 -7.22 -29.73
C ASN A 89 -22.14 -6.25 -29.98
N VAL A 90 -22.10 -5.02 -29.44
CA VAL A 90 -23.19 -4.06 -29.61
C VAL A 90 -23.40 -3.66 -31.08
N HIS A 91 -24.67 -3.58 -31.49
CA HIS A 91 -25.04 -3.12 -32.83
C HIS A 91 -25.58 -1.69 -32.80
N SER A 92 -25.28 -0.93 -33.86
CA SER A 92 -25.81 0.42 -34.06
C SER A 92 -27.27 0.37 -34.52
N GLY A 93 -28.09 1.33 -34.10
CA GLY A 93 -29.49 1.45 -34.50
C GLY A 93 -30.52 0.91 -33.51
N GLY A 94 -30.13 0.58 -32.27
CA GLY A 94 -31.06 0.26 -31.20
C GLY A 94 -31.58 1.50 -30.46
N CYS A 95 -32.51 1.31 -29.54
CA CYS A 95 -33.00 2.35 -28.63
C CYS A 95 -32.74 1.94 -27.18
N ILE A 96 -32.54 2.94 -26.32
CA ILE A 96 -32.52 2.78 -24.87
C ILE A 96 -33.97 2.84 -24.39
N SER A 97 -34.42 1.82 -23.67
CA SER A 97 -35.78 1.72 -23.14
C SER A 97 -35.74 1.61 -21.62
N ALA A 98 -36.59 2.38 -20.93
CA ALA A 98 -36.80 2.31 -19.50
C ALA A 98 -38.10 1.55 -19.20
N TRP A 99 -38.06 0.61 -18.28
CA TRP A 99 -39.17 -0.29 -17.96
C TRP A 99 -39.44 -0.30 -16.46
N GLY A 100 -40.70 -0.30 -16.07
CA GLY A 100 -41.09 -0.53 -14.69
C GLY A 100 -40.94 -2.01 -14.34
N ASN A 101 -40.14 -2.36 -13.35
CA ASN A 101 -39.87 -3.77 -13.03
C ASN A 101 -41.11 -4.46 -12.42
N SER A 102 -42.01 -3.70 -11.77
CA SER A 102 -43.25 -4.24 -11.19
C SER A 102 -44.40 -4.28 -12.20
N THR A 103 -44.44 -3.31 -13.13
CA THR A 103 -45.53 -3.17 -14.10
C THR A 103 -45.22 -3.80 -15.46
N GLY A 104 -43.94 -4.05 -15.77
CA GLY A 104 -43.47 -4.44 -17.10
C GLY A 104 -43.72 -3.37 -18.18
N ARG A 105 -44.18 -2.17 -17.79
CA ARG A 105 -44.62 -1.11 -18.71
C ARG A 105 -43.44 -0.28 -19.20
N LEU A 106 -43.49 0.15 -20.46
CA LEU A 106 -42.53 1.11 -20.99
C LEU A 106 -42.74 2.48 -20.32
N LEU A 107 -41.69 2.97 -19.67
CA LEU A 107 -41.65 4.23 -18.93
C LEU A 107 -40.95 5.35 -19.71
N GLY A 108 -40.09 5.01 -20.67
CA GLY A 108 -39.38 5.98 -21.50
C GLY A 108 -38.58 5.31 -22.60
N ARG A 109 -38.40 5.98 -23.73
CA ARG A 109 -37.58 5.48 -24.85
C ARG A 109 -36.75 6.61 -25.45
N SER A 110 -35.48 6.35 -25.73
CA SER A 110 -34.60 7.28 -26.43
C SER A 110 -34.89 7.30 -27.93
N GLU A 111 -34.33 8.28 -28.62
CA GLU A 111 -34.15 8.20 -30.08
C GLU A 111 -33.24 7.03 -30.46
N LYS A 112 -33.27 6.65 -31.74
CA LYS A 112 -32.40 5.60 -32.29
C LYS A 112 -30.93 5.99 -32.13
N GLN A 113 -30.15 5.12 -31.50
CA GLN A 113 -28.76 5.37 -31.15
C GLN A 113 -27.84 4.92 -32.27
N TYR A 114 -27.05 5.85 -32.78
CA TYR A 114 -26.06 5.59 -33.83
C TYR A 114 -24.66 5.48 -33.21
N ILE A 115 -24.17 4.24 -33.10
CA ILE A 115 -22.85 3.90 -32.56
C ILE A 115 -21.83 3.91 -33.70
N ASP A 116 -20.76 4.68 -33.52
CA ASP A 116 -19.66 4.86 -34.46
C ASP A 116 -18.59 3.77 -34.19
N LEU A 117 -18.93 2.53 -34.60
CA LEU A 117 -18.10 1.35 -34.37
C LEU A 117 -16.72 1.49 -35.02
N GLN A 118 -16.63 2.10 -36.20
CA GLN A 118 -15.37 2.32 -36.92
C GLN A 118 -14.43 3.24 -36.15
N THR A 119 -14.92 4.36 -35.60
CA THR A 119 -14.09 5.26 -34.80
C THR A 119 -13.68 4.61 -33.48
N MET A 120 -14.55 3.79 -32.87
CA MET A 120 -14.22 3.04 -31.66
C MET A 120 -13.11 2.02 -31.90
N GLU A 121 -13.21 1.24 -32.98
CA GLU A 121 -12.19 0.28 -33.40
C GLU A 121 -10.87 0.97 -33.74
N HIS A 122 -10.92 2.07 -34.50
CA HIS A 122 -9.75 2.88 -34.83
C HIS A 122 -9.09 3.47 -33.58
N ARG A 123 -9.86 3.99 -32.62
CA ARG A 123 -9.35 4.47 -31.33
C ARG A 123 -8.79 3.34 -30.48
N ARG A 124 -9.38 2.15 -30.49
CA ARG A 124 -8.85 0.96 -29.81
C ARG A 124 -7.49 0.58 -30.41
N ASN A 125 -7.38 0.57 -31.73
CA ASN A 125 -6.14 0.30 -32.45
C ASN A 125 -5.08 1.40 -32.25
N ILE A 126 -5.46 2.68 -32.20
CA ILE A 126 -4.54 3.78 -31.86
C ILE A 126 -4.11 3.69 -30.40
N LYS A 127 -5.02 3.42 -29.46
CA LYS A 127 -4.70 3.28 -28.03
C LYS A 127 -3.79 2.07 -27.82
N LEU A 128 -4.03 0.96 -28.50
CA LEU A 128 -3.17 -0.21 -28.52
C LEU A 128 -1.80 0.13 -29.12
N ARG A 129 -1.75 0.80 -30.28
CA ARG A 129 -0.48 1.25 -30.90
C ARG A 129 0.28 2.26 -30.04
N ARG A 130 -0.41 3.19 -29.36
CA ARG A 130 0.18 4.16 -28.43
C ARG A 130 0.61 3.51 -27.12
N GLN A 131 -0.12 2.52 -26.61
CA GLN A 131 0.30 1.69 -25.48
C GLN A 131 1.51 0.87 -25.86
N LEU A 132 1.52 0.22 -27.02
CA LEU A 132 2.67 -0.52 -27.55
C LEU A 132 3.86 0.41 -27.83
N ALA A 133 3.64 1.63 -28.32
CA ALA A 133 4.70 2.63 -28.54
C ALA A 133 5.24 3.25 -27.23
N LYS A 134 4.37 3.53 -26.24
CA LYS A 134 4.80 3.92 -24.88
C LYS A 134 5.54 2.76 -24.18
N ARG A 135 5.08 1.52 -24.36
CA ARG A 135 5.74 0.30 -23.87
C ARG A 135 7.10 0.04 -24.54
N LYS A 136 7.26 0.43 -25.80
CA LYS A 136 8.53 0.26 -26.55
C LYS A 136 9.63 1.24 -26.11
N HIS A 137 9.28 2.33 -25.43
CA HIS A 137 10.25 3.36 -25.03
C HIS A 137 10.62 3.33 -23.54
N ASP A 138 10.06 2.40 -22.78
CA ASP A 138 10.23 2.32 -21.34
C ASP A 138 10.59 0.87 -20.98
N LEU A 139 11.87 0.53 -21.16
CA LEU A 139 12.47 -0.79 -20.94
C LEU A 139 12.38 -1.28 -19.47
N HIS A 140 11.71 -0.53 -18.59
CA HIS A 140 11.65 -0.76 -17.14
C HIS A 140 10.23 -0.92 -16.59
N ASN A 141 9.20 -0.93 -17.43
CA ASN A 141 7.84 -1.26 -16.99
C ASN A 141 7.66 -2.77 -16.91
N ILE A 142 7.32 -3.27 -15.72
CA ILE A 142 6.83 -4.64 -15.56
C ILE A 142 5.45 -4.71 -16.22
N HIS A 143 5.31 -5.58 -17.21
CA HIS A 143 4.01 -5.92 -17.75
C HIS A 143 3.22 -6.74 -16.72
N MET A 144 2.18 -6.16 -16.11
CA MET A 144 1.26 -6.84 -15.20
C MET A 144 0.27 -7.69 -15.99
N ASP A 145 0.76 -8.76 -16.63
CA ASP A 145 -0.03 -9.76 -17.34
C ASP A 145 0.62 -11.14 -17.16
N SER A 146 -0.05 -12.20 -17.61
CA SER A 146 0.42 -13.59 -17.41
C SER A 146 1.77 -13.90 -18.09
N SER A 147 2.26 -13.03 -18.99
CA SER A 147 3.53 -13.23 -19.69
C SER A 147 4.77 -12.97 -18.82
N THR A 148 4.62 -12.24 -17.71
CA THR A 148 5.71 -11.96 -16.75
C THR A 148 5.63 -12.84 -15.50
N GLY A 149 4.74 -13.83 -15.46
CA GLY A 149 4.49 -14.70 -14.31
C GLY A 149 3.84 -14.00 -13.10
N VAL A 150 3.48 -12.72 -13.25
CA VAL A 150 2.57 -12.03 -12.35
C VAL A 150 1.24 -12.74 -12.41
N ASP A 151 0.79 -13.25 -11.27
CA ASP A 151 -0.62 -13.57 -11.11
C ASP A 151 -1.39 -12.26 -11.14
N VAL A 152 -1.82 -11.85 -12.33
CA VAL A 152 -2.93 -10.91 -12.45
C VAL A 152 -4.20 -11.43 -11.78
N TRP A 153 -4.20 -12.70 -11.34
CA TRP A 153 -5.24 -13.38 -10.55
C TRP A 153 -4.90 -13.48 -9.05
N GLY A 154 -3.86 -12.78 -8.58
CA GLY A 154 -3.66 -12.61 -7.14
C GLY A 154 -4.79 -11.76 -6.55
N ALA A 155 -5.10 -11.94 -5.26
CA ALA A 155 -6.25 -11.35 -4.56
C ALA A 155 -6.39 -9.80 -4.66
N TRP A 156 -5.37 -9.11 -5.18
CA TRP A 156 -5.39 -7.69 -5.58
C TRP A 156 -6.24 -7.39 -6.84
N PHE A 157 -6.27 -8.27 -7.84
CA PHE A 157 -7.01 -8.10 -9.11
C PHE A 157 -8.18 -9.07 -9.28
N ASP A 158 -8.34 -10.04 -8.37
CA ASP A 158 -9.62 -10.73 -8.16
C ASP A 158 -10.75 -9.73 -7.92
N GLY A 159 -10.47 -8.53 -7.39
CA GLY A 159 -11.45 -7.44 -7.33
C GLY A 159 -11.90 -6.96 -8.72
N VAL A 160 -11.01 -6.85 -9.70
CA VAL A 160 -11.32 -6.39 -11.07
C VAL A 160 -11.97 -7.50 -11.90
N GLU A 161 -11.59 -8.77 -11.73
CA GLU A 161 -12.31 -9.90 -12.34
C GLU A 161 -13.64 -10.18 -11.63
N LEU A 162 -13.71 -10.06 -10.31
CA LEU A 162 -14.97 -10.04 -9.56
C LEU A 162 -15.85 -8.92 -10.11
N LEU A 163 -15.32 -7.75 -10.48
CA LEU A 163 -16.07 -6.68 -11.17
C LEU A 163 -16.41 -6.98 -12.63
N ASN A 164 -15.62 -7.81 -13.31
CA ASN A 164 -15.91 -8.24 -14.69
C ASN A 164 -17.02 -9.30 -14.73
N ASN A 165 -17.11 -10.12 -13.67
CA ASN A 165 -18.11 -11.18 -13.49
C ASN A 165 -19.28 -10.79 -12.57
N THR A 166 -19.20 -9.67 -11.86
CA THR A 166 -20.35 -9.08 -11.18
C THR A 166 -20.91 -7.99 -12.07
N GLU A 167 -22.21 -8.03 -12.31
CA GLU A 167 -22.92 -6.87 -12.80
C GLU A 167 -22.65 -5.74 -11.81
N ILE A 168 -21.75 -4.81 -12.15
CA ILE A 168 -21.50 -3.62 -11.35
C ILE A 168 -22.81 -2.86 -11.38
N ALA A 169 -23.63 -3.04 -10.35
CA ALA A 169 -24.82 -2.23 -10.15
C ALA A 169 -24.38 -0.76 -10.29
N PRO A 170 -25.15 0.08 -10.99
CA PRO A 170 -24.77 1.46 -11.21
C PRO A 170 -24.46 2.10 -9.87
N ILE A 171 -23.18 2.34 -9.61
CA ILE A 171 -22.78 3.10 -8.43
C ILE A 171 -23.27 4.51 -8.73
N ASP A 172 -24.27 4.96 -8.01
CA ASP A 172 -24.63 6.38 -7.98
C ASP A 172 -23.39 7.13 -7.50
N ALA A 173 -22.63 7.67 -8.45
CA ALA A 173 -21.38 8.35 -8.18
C ALA A 173 -21.59 9.57 -7.28
N VAL A 174 -22.79 10.16 -7.28
CA VAL A 174 -23.14 11.26 -6.36
C VAL A 174 -23.32 10.70 -4.96
N ALA A 175 -24.10 9.62 -4.80
CA ALA A 175 -24.26 8.96 -3.51
C ALA A 175 -22.92 8.44 -2.95
N ALA A 176 -22.08 7.80 -3.77
CA ALA A 176 -20.77 7.29 -3.37
C ALA A 176 -19.83 8.41 -2.92
N LYS A 177 -19.78 9.54 -3.64
CA LYS A 177 -18.96 10.70 -3.26
C LYS A 177 -19.49 11.48 -2.06
N SER A 178 -20.79 11.34 -1.75
CA SER A 178 -21.41 11.96 -0.57
C SER A 178 -21.12 11.22 0.75
N LYS A 179 -20.61 9.98 0.67
CA LYS A 179 -20.29 9.14 1.84
C LYS A 179 -19.29 9.82 2.75
N ARG A 180 -19.53 9.72 4.07
CA ARG A 180 -18.62 10.20 5.11
C ARG A 180 -17.58 9.13 5.41
N VAL A 181 -16.31 9.46 5.22
CA VAL A 181 -15.19 8.53 5.43
C VAL A 181 -14.30 9.04 6.55
N ALA A 182 -14.06 8.21 7.57
CA ALA A 182 -13.03 8.45 8.56
C ALA A 182 -11.76 7.69 8.18
N ILE A 183 -10.61 8.35 8.26
CA ILE A 183 -9.30 7.72 8.20
C ILE A 183 -8.69 7.82 9.59
N VAL A 184 -8.48 6.69 10.25
CA VAL A 184 -7.91 6.64 11.60
C VAL A 184 -6.42 6.32 11.47
N GLY A 185 -5.56 7.27 11.85
CA GLY A 185 -4.11 7.23 11.67
C GLY A 185 -3.62 8.11 10.52
N GLY A 186 -2.90 9.17 10.85
CA GLY A 186 -2.25 10.15 9.97
C GLY A 186 -0.84 9.74 9.53
N GLY A 187 -0.56 8.44 9.43
CA GLY A 187 0.67 7.90 8.84
C GLY A 187 0.65 7.92 7.31
N MET A 188 1.73 7.46 6.67
CA MET A 188 1.87 7.48 5.20
C MET A 188 0.70 6.80 4.47
N ALA A 189 0.17 5.69 5.01
CA ALA A 189 -1.00 5.03 4.41
C ALA A 189 -2.27 5.88 4.53
N GLY A 190 -2.55 6.46 5.70
CA GLY A 190 -3.72 7.31 5.91
C GLY A 190 -3.68 8.60 5.11
N LEU A 191 -2.50 9.25 5.03
CA LEU A 191 -2.29 10.44 4.20
C LEU A 191 -2.45 10.14 2.71
N MET A 192 -1.93 9.00 2.24
CA MET A 192 -2.11 8.55 0.86
C MET A 192 -3.58 8.23 0.56
N SER A 193 -4.29 7.57 1.47
CA SER A 193 -5.73 7.33 1.32
C SER A 193 -6.51 8.64 1.22
N TYR A 194 -6.18 9.63 2.06
CA TYR A 194 -6.81 10.95 1.98
C TYR A 194 -6.58 11.62 0.62
N LEU A 195 -5.33 11.63 0.13
CA LEU A 195 -4.99 12.16 -1.18
C LEU A 195 -5.79 11.47 -2.30
N LEU A 196 -5.83 10.15 -2.30
CA LEU A 196 -6.54 9.38 -3.33
C LEU A 196 -8.05 9.67 -3.33
N LEU A 197 -8.70 9.62 -2.16
CA LEU A 197 -10.14 9.86 -2.06
C LEU A 197 -10.51 11.30 -2.45
N THR A 198 -9.73 12.29 -2.03
CA THR A 198 -9.95 13.69 -2.41
C THR A 198 -9.73 13.92 -3.90
N GLN A 199 -8.71 13.31 -4.51
CA GLN A 199 -8.52 13.35 -5.97
C GLN A 199 -9.66 12.71 -6.75
N GLN A 200 -10.35 11.70 -6.20
CA GLN A 200 -11.57 11.14 -6.79
C GLN A 200 -12.82 12.04 -6.60
N GLY A 201 -12.67 13.16 -5.89
CA GLY A 201 -13.72 14.15 -5.66
C GLY A 201 -14.62 13.82 -4.46
N MET A 202 -14.15 12.99 -3.52
CA MET A 202 -14.82 12.85 -2.23
C MET A 202 -14.53 14.07 -1.36
N THR A 203 -15.57 14.63 -0.76
CA THR A 203 -15.49 15.88 0.02
C THR A 203 -15.63 15.66 1.52
N ASN A 204 -16.28 14.55 1.92
CA ASN A 204 -16.56 14.24 3.32
C ASN A 204 -15.53 13.23 3.90
N VAL A 205 -14.24 13.55 3.80
CA VAL A 205 -13.15 12.71 4.30
C VAL A 205 -12.46 13.41 5.48
N SER A 206 -12.33 12.73 6.61
CA SER A 206 -11.67 13.26 7.81
C SER A 206 -10.55 12.34 8.28
N ILE A 207 -9.37 12.89 8.59
CA ILE A 207 -8.29 12.16 9.28
C ILE A 207 -8.42 12.37 10.78
N ILE A 208 -8.36 11.28 11.53
CA ILE A 208 -8.35 11.24 12.99
C ILE A 208 -6.97 10.70 13.40
N GLU A 209 -6.14 11.57 13.94
CA GLU A 209 -4.81 11.23 14.45
C GLU A 209 -4.79 11.44 15.97
N ALA A 210 -4.24 10.46 16.69
CA ALA A 210 -4.16 10.49 18.15
C ALA A 210 -2.98 11.34 18.64
N GLY A 211 -1.89 11.36 17.87
CA GLY A 211 -0.72 12.19 18.14
C GLY A 211 -0.89 13.64 17.69
N ASN A 212 0.06 14.47 18.11
CA ASN A 212 0.14 15.88 17.70
C ASN A 212 0.94 16.07 16.39
N ARG A 213 1.15 15.00 15.61
CA ARG A 213 2.03 15.00 14.44
C ARG A 213 1.53 14.03 13.36
N LEU A 214 1.64 14.45 12.10
CA LEU A 214 1.41 13.60 10.94
C LEU A 214 2.69 12.90 10.48
N GLY A 215 2.54 11.79 9.76
CA GLY A 215 3.64 11.01 9.17
C GLY A 215 3.82 9.63 9.80
N GLY A 216 3.22 9.36 10.98
CA GLY A 216 3.37 8.10 11.71
C GLY A 216 4.85 7.78 11.93
N ARG A 217 5.27 6.55 11.60
CA ARG A 217 6.65 6.06 11.70
C ARG A 217 7.73 6.88 10.98
N VAL A 218 7.36 7.76 10.05
CA VAL A 218 8.30 8.71 9.45
C VAL A 218 8.49 9.86 10.44
N GLN A 219 9.67 9.95 11.06
CA GLN A 219 9.94 10.89 12.15
C GLN A 219 11.36 11.44 12.06
N THR A 220 11.45 12.68 11.62
CA THR A 220 12.69 13.46 11.72
C THR A 220 12.77 14.12 13.09
N VAL A 221 13.90 13.96 13.79
CA VAL A 221 14.20 14.68 15.03
C VAL A 221 15.18 15.80 14.75
N TYR A 222 14.96 16.94 15.39
CA TYR A 222 15.80 18.13 15.31
C TYR A 222 16.51 18.31 16.66
N LEU A 223 17.83 18.46 16.67
CA LEU A 223 18.63 18.55 17.89
C LEU A 223 18.83 20.02 18.30
N SER A 224 19.90 20.69 17.86
CA SER A 224 20.11 22.11 18.20
C SER A 224 19.35 23.10 17.36
N GLY A 225 18.94 22.72 16.15
CA GLY A 225 18.58 23.65 15.09
C GLY A 225 17.43 23.15 14.25
N GLY A 226 17.00 23.98 13.31
CA GLY A 226 15.94 23.65 12.37
C GLY A 226 16.43 22.79 11.19
N PRO A 227 15.57 22.54 10.19
CA PRO A 227 15.93 21.76 9.00
C PRO A 227 17.12 22.31 8.20
N PHE A 228 17.47 23.59 8.38
CA PHE A 228 18.54 24.27 7.67
C PHE A 228 19.90 24.21 8.38
N ASP A 229 19.93 23.77 9.64
CA ASP A 229 21.17 23.69 10.44
C ASP A 229 21.84 22.31 10.34
N TYR A 230 21.28 21.39 9.54
CA TYR A 230 21.74 20.01 9.34
C TYR A 230 22.01 19.23 10.64
N SER A 231 21.37 19.67 11.72
CA SER A 231 21.36 19.07 13.05
C SER A 231 20.02 18.34 13.25
N TYR A 232 19.75 17.39 12.36
CA TYR A 232 18.55 16.57 12.38
C TYR A 232 18.88 15.14 11.99
N GLN A 233 18.04 14.18 12.36
CA GLN A 233 18.18 12.80 11.88
C GLN A 233 16.83 12.12 11.69
N GLU A 234 16.73 11.30 10.64
CA GLU A 234 15.54 10.48 10.41
C GLU A 234 15.55 9.23 11.32
N MET A 235 14.58 9.17 12.23
CA MET A 235 14.42 8.09 13.20
C MET A 235 13.52 6.96 12.66
N GLY A 236 12.80 7.20 11.57
CA GLY A 236 11.95 6.24 10.86
C GLY A 236 12.64 5.55 9.66
N PRO A 237 12.03 5.53 8.47
CA PRO A 237 12.60 4.89 7.27
C PRO A 237 13.91 5.54 6.81
N MET A 238 14.89 4.75 6.38
CA MET A 238 16.25 5.28 6.12
C MET A 238 16.64 5.46 4.66
N ARG A 239 16.12 4.63 3.73
CA ARG A 239 16.54 4.65 2.32
C ARG A 239 15.50 4.10 1.36
N PHE A 240 15.68 4.37 0.08
CA PHE A 240 14.90 3.81 -1.02
C PHE A 240 15.86 3.16 -2.02
N PRO A 241 16.10 1.84 -1.94
CA PRO A 241 17.01 1.18 -2.88
C PRO A 241 16.41 1.19 -4.29
N THR A 242 17.21 1.61 -5.27
CA THR A 242 16.79 1.74 -6.68
C THR A 242 17.31 0.63 -7.57
N THR A 243 18.43 0.01 -7.18
CA THR A 243 19.11 -1.03 -7.96
C THR A 243 19.65 -2.13 -7.05
N LEU A 244 19.70 -3.35 -7.57
CA LEU A 244 20.30 -4.52 -6.96
C LEU A 244 21.34 -5.10 -7.92
N THR A 245 22.58 -5.26 -7.47
CA THR A 245 23.62 -5.92 -8.28
C THR A 245 23.83 -7.36 -7.78
N VAL A 246 23.62 -8.33 -8.66
CA VAL A 246 23.85 -9.76 -8.38
C VAL A 246 24.73 -10.34 -9.47
N SER A 247 25.85 -10.99 -9.11
CA SER A 247 26.76 -11.65 -10.05
C SER A 247 27.21 -10.75 -11.22
N ASN A 248 27.56 -9.49 -10.94
CA ASN A 248 27.95 -8.44 -11.90
C ASN A 248 26.86 -7.94 -12.86
N GLU A 249 25.60 -8.35 -12.67
CA GLU A 249 24.45 -7.79 -13.39
C GLU A 249 23.66 -6.87 -12.45
N THR A 250 23.24 -5.71 -12.94
CA THR A 250 22.47 -4.73 -12.15
C THR A 250 21.02 -4.72 -12.61
N TYR A 251 20.12 -4.83 -11.64
CA TYR A 251 18.68 -4.90 -11.82
C TYR A 251 18.01 -3.70 -11.15
N ASN A 252 17.01 -3.12 -11.80
CA ASN A 252 16.24 -2.03 -11.20
C ASN A 252 15.23 -2.60 -10.21
N ILE A 253 15.15 -2.00 -9.03
CA ILE A 253 14.15 -2.30 -8.01
C ILE A 253 12.92 -1.47 -8.31
N THR A 254 11.80 -2.14 -8.55
CA THR A 254 10.56 -1.49 -8.99
C THR A 254 9.63 -1.13 -7.85
N ASP A 255 9.69 -1.85 -6.73
CA ASP A 255 8.80 -1.68 -5.56
C ASP A 255 8.75 -0.24 -5.03
N HIS A 256 9.88 0.48 -5.06
CA HIS A 256 9.97 1.85 -4.56
C HIS A 256 9.58 2.92 -5.58
N GLN A 257 9.31 2.57 -6.84
CA GLN A 257 8.91 3.53 -7.88
C GLN A 257 7.67 4.33 -7.49
N LEU A 258 6.74 3.72 -6.77
CA LEU A 258 5.54 4.39 -6.26
C LEU A 258 5.87 5.59 -5.37
N VAL A 259 6.95 5.52 -4.58
CA VAL A 259 7.40 6.62 -3.72
C VAL A 259 7.86 7.81 -4.56
N PHE A 260 8.67 7.56 -5.60
CA PHE A 260 9.16 8.60 -6.49
C PHE A 260 8.03 9.21 -7.34
N GLN A 261 7.08 8.39 -7.78
CA GLN A 261 5.89 8.86 -8.50
C GLN A 261 5.02 9.75 -7.62
N LEU A 262 4.81 9.38 -6.35
CA LEU A 262 4.07 10.20 -5.40
C LEU A 262 4.76 11.55 -5.17
N ALA A 263 6.09 11.56 -4.98
CA ALA A 263 6.82 12.82 -4.82
C ALA A 263 6.67 13.74 -6.04
N ASN A 264 6.77 13.19 -7.26
CA ASN A 264 6.54 13.97 -8.48
C ASN A 264 5.10 14.49 -8.57
N GLU A 265 4.11 13.70 -8.17
CA GLU A 265 2.71 14.12 -8.14
C GLU A 265 2.48 15.24 -7.11
N MET A 266 3.08 15.14 -5.92
CA MET A 266 3.02 16.21 -4.91
C MET A 266 3.65 17.50 -5.44
N ASN A 267 4.82 17.41 -6.06
CA ASN A 267 5.48 18.57 -6.68
C ASN A 267 4.60 19.19 -7.78
N ARG A 268 3.95 18.36 -8.60
CA ARG A 268 3.03 18.81 -9.65
C ARG A 268 1.81 19.53 -9.06
N ILE A 269 1.19 18.99 -8.01
CA ILE A 269 0.01 19.58 -7.34
C ILE A 269 0.39 20.92 -6.68
N ASN A 270 1.60 21.01 -6.12
CA ASN A 270 2.13 22.22 -5.50
C ASN A 270 2.67 23.24 -6.52
N GLY A 271 2.45 23.03 -7.82
CA GLY A 271 2.94 23.94 -8.87
C GLY A 271 4.47 24.07 -8.92
N TYR A 272 5.19 23.05 -8.43
CA TYR A 272 6.64 23.03 -8.27
C TYR A 272 7.17 24.18 -7.40
N ASP A 273 6.39 24.62 -6.40
CA ASP A 273 6.85 25.55 -5.37
C ASP A 273 8.01 24.94 -4.58
N LYS A 274 9.15 25.63 -4.56
CA LYS A 274 10.37 25.20 -3.85
C LYS A 274 10.19 25.08 -2.34
N SER A 275 9.23 25.80 -1.74
CA SER A 275 8.96 25.71 -0.30
C SER A 275 8.18 24.44 0.08
N LEU A 276 7.54 23.80 -0.90
CA LEU A 276 6.74 22.60 -0.74
C LEU A 276 7.27 21.44 -1.61
N SER A 277 8.52 21.53 -2.07
CA SER A 277 9.12 20.50 -2.89
C SER A 277 9.43 19.25 -2.08
N VAL A 278 9.15 18.10 -2.67
CA VAL A 278 9.56 16.80 -2.17
C VAL A 278 10.77 16.36 -2.99
N ASP A 279 11.92 16.44 -2.36
CA ASP A 279 13.23 16.10 -2.94
C ASP A 279 13.83 14.89 -2.21
N PHE A 280 14.71 14.16 -2.90
CA PHE A 280 15.38 12.99 -2.35
C PHE A 280 16.86 13.26 -2.13
N ILE A 281 17.36 12.86 -0.96
CA ILE A 281 18.79 12.91 -0.64
C ILE A 281 19.47 11.72 -1.33
N PRO A 282 20.52 11.93 -2.13
CA PRO A 282 21.28 10.85 -2.73
C PRO A 282 21.81 9.87 -1.66
N TRP A 283 21.71 8.57 -1.93
CA TRP A 283 22.31 7.55 -1.09
C TRP A 283 23.68 7.17 -1.67
N TYR A 284 24.73 7.31 -0.87
CA TYR A 284 26.08 6.85 -1.20
C TYR A 284 26.25 5.43 -0.66
N ASP A 285 26.67 4.46 -1.49
CA ASP A 285 26.90 3.08 -1.04
C ASP A 285 28.40 2.81 -0.82
N PHE A 286 28.73 1.83 0.02
CA PHE A 286 30.12 1.50 0.36
C PHE A 286 30.88 0.75 -0.73
N SER A 287 30.23 0.32 -1.81
CA SER A 287 30.90 -0.39 -2.90
C SER A 287 31.92 0.47 -3.66
N ASP A 288 31.95 1.78 -3.42
CA ASP A 288 32.85 2.74 -4.08
C ASP A 288 34.13 3.03 -3.26
N ILE A 289 34.31 2.41 -2.09
CA ILE A 289 35.53 2.53 -1.26
C ILE A 289 35.94 1.12 -0.78
N ASP A 290 37.21 0.80 -0.98
CA ASP A 290 37.80 -0.55 -0.93
C ASP A 290 37.39 -1.42 0.29
N LYS A 291 37.22 -2.73 0.06
CA LYS A 291 36.71 -3.72 1.04
C LYS A 291 37.70 -4.09 2.15
N ASP A 292 38.91 -3.55 2.15
CA ASP A 292 40.02 -3.96 3.03
C ASP A 292 40.15 -3.16 4.34
N TRP A 293 39.13 -2.39 4.71
CA TRP A 293 39.15 -1.45 5.84
C TRP A 293 39.07 -2.05 7.26
N TYR A 294 39.51 -3.29 7.50
CA TYR A 294 39.82 -3.69 8.89
C TYR A 294 41.27 -3.26 9.18
N PRO A 295 41.53 -2.28 10.07
CA PRO A 295 42.90 -1.92 10.43
C PRO A 295 43.59 -3.15 10.99
N SER A 296 44.65 -3.60 10.31
CA SER A 296 45.45 -4.77 10.68
C SER A 296 46.35 -4.54 11.90
N ASP A 297 46.28 -3.38 12.54
CA ASP A 297 47.09 -3.07 13.71
C ASP A 297 46.43 -3.55 15.02
N ARG A 298 46.48 -4.86 15.25
CA ARG A 298 46.12 -5.51 16.53
C ARG A 298 47.27 -5.48 17.55
N SER A 299 48.25 -4.58 17.43
CA SER A 299 49.53 -4.75 18.13
C SER A 299 49.78 -3.84 19.34
N SER A 300 48.78 -3.27 20.02
CA SER A 300 49.08 -2.63 21.33
C SER A 300 47.87 -2.47 22.27
N ARG A 301 47.54 -3.54 23.00
CA ARG A 301 47.00 -3.55 24.40
C ARG A 301 46.35 -4.90 24.75
N MET A 302 47.11 -5.98 24.58
CA MET A 302 46.62 -7.34 24.81
C MET A 302 47.15 -7.98 26.10
N SER A 303 47.35 -7.20 27.17
CA SER A 303 47.84 -7.74 28.46
C SER A 303 46.80 -7.85 29.57
N SER A 304 45.62 -7.20 29.46
CA SER A 304 44.60 -7.22 30.53
C SER A 304 43.33 -8.02 30.21
N LEU A 305 43.11 -8.45 28.96
CA LEU A 305 41.89 -9.18 28.55
C LEU A 305 42.04 -10.72 28.50
N GLU A 306 43.27 -11.24 28.45
CA GLU A 306 43.52 -12.69 28.40
C GLU A 306 43.20 -13.41 29.73
N GLN A 307 43.24 -12.68 30.85
CA GLN A 307 42.83 -13.21 32.17
C GLN A 307 41.30 -13.32 32.33
N ALA A 308 40.50 -12.54 31.58
CA ALA A 308 39.04 -12.65 31.59
C ALA A 308 38.53 -13.72 30.60
N LYS A 309 39.19 -13.86 29.44
CA LYS A 309 38.88 -14.87 28.41
C LYS A 309 39.12 -16.32 28.86
N THR A 310 39.94 -16.54 29.88
CA THR A 310 40.22 -17.88 30.41
C THR A 310 39.11 -18.40 31.32
N LEU A 311 38.30 -17.52 31.93
CA LEU A 311 37.22 -17.92 32.84
C LEU A 311 35.87 -18.19 32.13
N ILE A 312 35.67 -17.69 30.91
CA ILE A 312 34.42 -17.87 30.15
C ILE A 312 34.76 -18.36 28.74
N LYS A 313 35.28 -19.59 28.64
CA LYS A 313 35.40 -20.31 27.36
C LYS A 313 34.23 -21.30 27.21
N ALA A 314 33.00 -20.78 27.21
CA ALA A 314 31.95 -21.46 26.46
C ALA A 314 32.25 -21.22 24.97
N ARG A 315 33.08 -22.10 24.41
CA ARG A 315 33.41 -22.10 22.99
C ARG A 315 32.10 -22.40 22.25
N SER A 316 31.41 -21.38 21.74
CA SER A 316 30.34 -21.57 20.76
C SER A 316 31.01 -22.04 19.47
N VAL A 317 31.37 -23.32 19.41
CA VAL A 317 31.70 -23.98 18.16
C VAL A 317 30.37 -24.01 17.41
N PRO A 318 30.24 -23.35 16.25
CA PRO A 318 29.07 -23.55 15.40
C PRO A 318 29.03 -25.04 15.10
N ASP A 319 27.97 -25.72 15.53
CA ASP A 319 27.81 -27.15 15.30
C ASP A 319 28.07 -27.44 13.81
N PRO A 320 28.97 -28.39 13.46
CA PRO A 320 29.20 -28.79 12.08
C PRO A 320 27.91 -29.10 11.32
N SER A 321 26.87 -29.55 12.02
CA SER A 321 25.52 -29.74 11.46
C SER A 321 24.87 -28.42 11.01
N MET A 322 25.05 -27.34 11.77
CA MET A 322 24.51 -26.00 11.54
C MET A 322 25.24 -25.28 10.39
N LYS A 323 26.58 -25.45 10.30
CA LYS A 323 27.36 -24.97 9.14
C LYS A 323 27.00 -25.72 7.85
N LYS A 324 26.77 -27.03 7.94
CA LYS A 324 26.31 -27.85 6.81
C LYS A 324 24.89 -27.44 6.40
N LEU A 325 23.99 -27.22 7.35
CA LEU A 325 22.63 -26.74 7.12
C LEU A 325 22.61 -25.35 6.50
N PHE A 326 23.37 -24.39 7.03
CA PHE A 326 23.48 -23.03 6.49
C PHE A 326 24.00 -23.05 5.04
N ASN A 327 25.00 -23.89 4.76
CA ASN A 327 25.51 -24.07 3.39
C ASN A 327 24.50 -24.76 2.46
N GLU A 328 23.70 -25.73 2.94
CA GLU A 328 22.64 -26.35 2.14
C GLU A 328 21.48 -25.38 1.89
N VAL A 329 21.05 -24.61 2.90
CA VAL A 329 20.06 -23.53 2.76
C VAL A 329 20.54 -22.48 1.75
N HIS A 330 21.80 -22.03 1.82
CA HIS A 330 22.38 -21.10 0.84
C HIS A 330 22.54 -21.69 -0.58
N LYS A 331 22.74 -23.00 -0.72
CA LYS A 331 22.76 -23.68 -2.03
C LYS A 331 21.36 -23.86 -2.61
N THR A 332 20.35 -24.07 -1.75
CA THR A 332 18.96 -24.36 -2.15
C THR A 332 18.14 -23.08 -2.36
N LEU A 333 18.55 -21.99 -1.71
CA LEU A 333 18.02 -20.63 -1.91
C LEU A 333 19.05 -19.80 -2.67
N PRO A 334 19.20 -19.98 -3.98
CA PRO A 334 20.02 -19.06 -4.75
C PRO A 334 19.35 -17.69 -4.68
N CYS A 335 19.92 -16.78 -3.89
CA CYS A 335 19.56 -15.37 -3.95
C CYS A 335 19.67 -14.85 -5.40
N ARG A 336 20.43 -15.53 -6.28
CA ARG A 336 20.49 -15.20 -7.70
C ARG A 336 19.13 -15.10 -8.38
N ASP A 337 18.28 -16.11 -8.32
CA ASP A 337 17.03 -16.09 -9.08
C ASP A 337 15.92 -15.40 -8.29
N VAL A 338 15.82 -15.71 -6.98
CA VAL A 338 14.77 -15.14 -6.11
C VAL A 338 14.99 -13.65 -5.85
N CYS A 339 16.22 -13.19 -5.58
CA CYS A 339 16.46 -11.76 -5.32
C CYS A 339 16.34 -10.93 -6.61
N VAL A 340 16.69 -11.49 -7.78
CA VAL A 340 16.43 -10.85 -9.07
C VAL A 340 14.94 -10.76 -9.35
N GLU A 341 14.17 -11.80 -9.03
CA GLU A 341 12.72 -11.76 -9.17
C GLU A 341 12.08 -10.83 -8.12
N MET A 342 12.58 -10.75 -6.89
CA MET A 342 12.13 -9.76 -5.90
C MET A 342 12.40 -8.32 -6.37
N ALA A 343 13.55 -8.06 -7.01
CA ALA A 343 13.87 -6.75 -7.56
C ALA A 343 12.98 -6.38 -8.75
N LYS A 344 12.70 -7.34 -9.63
CA LYS A 344 11.87 -7.14 -10.82
C LYS A 344 10.38 -7.14 -10.49
N ASN A 345 9.91 -8.07 -9.67
CA ASN A 345 8.52 -8.34 -9.34
C ASN A 345 8.34 -9.07 -8.00
N MET A 346 8.20 -8.30 -6.92
CA MET A 346 8.04 -8.84 -5.57
C MET A 346 6.83 -9.76 -5.39
N PHE A 347 5.71 -9.50 -6.09
CA PHE A 347 4.49 -10.32 -5.97
C PHE A 347 4.68 -11.72 -6.55
N ARG A 348 5.35 -11.81 -7.71
CA ARG A 348 5.70 -13.09 -8.32
C ARG A 348 6.71 -13.84 -7.47
N ALA A 349 7.74 -13.16 -6.98
CA ALA A 349 8.70 -13.77 -6.06
C ALA A 349 8.01 -14.33 -4.80
N HIS A 350 7.06 -13.59 -4.24
CA HIS A 350 6.26 -14.05 -3.10
C HIS A 350 5.38 -15.26 -3.43
N ARG A 351 4.73 -15.29 -4.60
CA ARG A 351 3.93 -16.45 -5.04
C ARG A 351 4.79 -17.70 -5.23
N GLU A 352 5.93 -17.57 -5.92
CA GLU A 352 6.87 -18.67 -6.13
C GLU A 352 7.45 -19.16 -4.79
N TRP A 353 7.73 -18.24 -3.86
CA TRP A 353 8.12 -18.55 -2.49
C TRP A 353 7.09 -19.43 -1.76
N LEU A 354 5.79 -19.17 -1.91
CA LEU A 354 4.74 -20.00 -1.31
C LEU A 354 4.68 -21.43 -1.88
N THR A 355 5.16 -21.64 -3.11
CA THR A 355 5.17 -22.99 -3.74
C THR A 355 6.37 -23.84 -3.31
N ILE A 356 7.47 -23.17 -2.93
CA ILE A 356 8.69 -23.80 -2.45
C ILE A 356 8.49 -24.11 -0.95
N HIS A 357 8.30 -25.39 -0.61
CA HIS A 357 7.98 -25.87 0.74
C HIS A 357 9.18 -25.80 1.72
N PHE A 358 9.81 -24.64 1.87
CA PHE A 358 10.83 -24.40 2.88
C PHE A 358 10.31 -23.44 3.95
N SER A 359 9.38 -23.99 4.71
CA SER A 359 9.09 -23.60 6.09
C SER A 359 10.39 -23.52 6.90
N SER A 360 10.78 -22.33 7.37
CA SER A 360 11.90 -21.94 8.27
C SER A 360 12.97 -22.97 8.68
N GLU A 361 14.21 -22.52 8.93
CA GLU A 361 15.30 -23.33 9.52
C GLU A 361 14.87 -24.09 10.80
N TYR A 362 13.90 -23.56 11.54
CA TYR A 362 13.30 -24.18 12.73
C TYR A 362 12.38 -25.39 12.41
N ALA A 363 11.61 -25.34 11.32
CA ALA A 363 10.64 -26.39 10.97
C ALA A 363 11.31 -27.65 10.39
N TYR A 364 12.46 -27.51 9.73
CA TYR A 364 13.28 -28.64 9.27
C TYR A 364 13.86 -29.44 10.46
N MET A 365 14.30 -28.73 11.51
CA MET A 365 14.86 -29.36 12.71
C MET A 365 13.84 -30.18 13.50
N VAL A 366 12.60 -29.70 13.61
CA VAL A 366 11.54 -30.37 14.38
C VAL A 366 10.95 -31.55 13.62
N ASN A 367 10.66 -31.37 12.33
CA ASN A 367 9.88 -32.36 11.58
C ASN A 367 10.73 -33.46 10.91
N TYR A 368 12.02 -33.22 10.66
CA TYR A 368 12.86 -34.16 9.89
C TYR A 368 14.03 -34.75 10.68
N LEU A 369 14.48 -34.09 11.76
CA LEU A 369 15.64 -34.54 12.57
C LEU A 369 15.26 -35.13 13.94
N THR A 370 13.97 -35.34 14.22
CA THR A 370 13.47 -36.00 15.44
C THR A 370 14.02 -35.39 16.76
N ALA A 371 14.19 -34.07 16.81
CA ALA A 371 14.57 -33.40 18.05
C ALA A 371 13.37 -33.30 19.00
N ARG A 372 13.49 -33.86 20.20
CA ARG A 372 12.43 -33.83 21.23
C ARG A 372 12.35 -32.44 21.88
N PRO A 373 11.15 -31.83 21.98
CA PRO A 373 10.97 -30.62 22.76
C PRO A 373 10.77 -31.03 24.23
N ASN A 374 11.77 -30.76 25.08
CA ASN A 374 11.53 -30.65 26.51
C ASN A 374 11.35 -29.17 26.84
N ILE A 375 10.22 -28.89 27.49
CA ILE A 375 9.53 -27.60 27.61
C ILE A 375 10.27 -26.64 28.55
N THR A 376 10.22 -25.34 28.24
CA THR A 376 9.88 -24.31 29.24
C THR A 376 8.91 -23.30 28.61
N ASP A 377 7.78 -23.16 29.29
CA ASP A 377 6.55 -22.46 28.92
C ASP A 377 6.65 -20.92 28.99
N PRO A 378 6.38 -20.17 27.91
CA PRO A 378 6.28 -18.70 27.96
C PRO A 378 4.90 -18.19 28.44
N GLN A 379 3.87 -19.02 28.56
CA GLN A 379 2.50 -18.54 28.85
C GLN A 379 2.33 -17.99 30.27
N SER A 380 3.26 -18.32 31.18
CA SER A 380 3.24 -17.84 32.56
C SER A 380 3.77 -16.41 32.74
N VAL A 381 4.59 -15.89 31.81
CA VAL A 381 5.14 -14.52 31.88
C VAL A 381 4.15 -13.50 31.32
N THR A 382 3.39 -13.88 30.29
CA THR A 382 2.43 -13.00 29.60
C THR A 382 1.26 -12.55 30.49
N LYS A 383 0.88 -13.36 31.49
CA LYS A 383 -0.17 -13.01 32.47
C LYS A 383 0.27 -12.03 33.56
N PHE A 384 1.58 -11.91 33.82
CA PHE A 384 2.08 -10.98 34.84
C PHE A 384 2.32 -9.59 34.25
N VAL A 385 2.80 -9.51 33.01
CA VAL A 385 3.10 -8.24 32.31
C VAL A 385 1.82 -7.50 31.89
N SER A 386 0.75 -8.20 31.52
CA SER A 386 -0.54 -7.56 31.18
C SER A 386 -1.16 -6.81 32.36
N SER A 387 -0.96 -7.27 33.60
CA SER A 387 -1.54 -6.67 34.80
C SER A 387 -0.81 -5.44 35.33
N PHE A 388 0.43 -5.21 34.87
CA PHE A 388 1.26 -4.07 35.28
C PHE A 388 0.97 -2.81 34.46
N TRP A 389 0.86 -2.95 33.13
CA TRP A 389 0.59 -1.83 32.22
C TRP A 389 -0.85 -1.29 32.34
N ASP A 390 -1.80 -2.13 32.73
CA ASP A 390 -3.20 -1.73 32.95
C ASP A 390 -3.39 -0.78 34.16
N ARG A 391 -2.43 -0.72 35.09
CA ARG A 391 -2.49 0.16 36.28
C ARG A 391 -1.60 1.39 36.20
N SER A 392 -0.60 1.42 35.31
CA SER A 392 0.35 2.54 35.22
C SER A 392 -0.09 3.68 34.30
N HIS A 393 -1.06 3.44 33.41
CA HIS A 393 -1.61 4.48 32.54
C HIS A 393 -2.78 5.18 33.26
N GLY A 394 -2.40 6.03 34.20
CA GLY A 394 -3.27 7.01 34.83
C GLY A 394 -4.07 7.78 33.78
N SER A 395 -5.32 8.03 34.13
CA SER A 395 -6.31 8.82 33.44
C SER A 395 -5.75 10.15 32.94
N ASP A 396 -5.33 10.21 31.69
CA ASP A 396 -5.30 11.47 30.96
C ASP A 396 -6.65 11.61 30.27
N THR A 397 -7.34 12.71 30.52
CA THR A 397 -8.68 13.01 30.02
C THR A 397 -8.64 13.25 28.52
N GLY A 398 -8.47 12.18 27.75
CA GLY A 398 -8.63 12.18 26.30
C GLY A 398 -10.04 12.65 25.98
N ARG A 399 -10.16 13.72 25.20
CA ARG A 399 -11.44 14.23 24.72
C ARG A 399 -12.09 13.12 23.88
N SER A 400 -13.05 12.40 24.46
CA SER A 400 -13.81 11.39 23.73
C SER A 400 -14.62 12.11 22.65
N VAL A 401 -14.22 11.92 21.39
CA VAL A 401 -14.94 12.42 20.22
C VAL A 401 -15.72 11.25 19.66
N ASN A 402 -17.05 11.35 19.71
CA ASN A 402 -17.94 10.39 19.07
C ASN A 402 -18.41 10.94 17.72
N SER A 403 -18.22 10.17 16.65
CA SER A 403 -18.61 10.54 15.30
C SER A 403 -18.99 9.29 14.51
N THR A 404 -20.01 9.41 13.66
CA THR A 404 -20.50 8.32 12.81
C THR A 404 -20.10 8.56 11.36
N HIS A 405 -19.56 7.51 10.73
CA HIS A 405 -19.10 7.53 9.34
C HIS A 405 -19.68 6.33 8.57
N ASP A 406 -19.80 6.46 7.26
CA ASP A 406 -20.25 5.37 6.39
C ASP A 406 -19.16 4.30 6.24
N TYR A 407 -17.90 4.74 6.12
CA TYR A 407 -16.71 3.88 6.06
C TYR A 407 -15.62 4.38 7.00
N VAL A 408 -14.82 3.44 7.50
CA VAL A 408 -13.64 3.74 8.31
C VAL A 408 -12.43 3.05 7.69
N MET A 409 -11.46 3.84 7.22
CA MET A 409 -10.14 3.34 6.84
C MET A 409 -9.23 3.38 8.06
N ILE A 410 -8.71 2.23 8.46
CA ILE A 410 -7.90 2.08 9.67
C ILE A 410 -6.44 1.92 9.23
N ALA A 411 -5.65 2.97 9.43
CA ALA A 411 -4.22 3.02 9.15
C ALA A 411 -3.35 2.77 10.38
N VAL A 412 -3.98 2.56 11.54
CA VAL A 412 -3.31 2.27 12.82
C VAL A 412 -2.71 0.86 12.80
N PRO A 413 -1.47 0.64 13.26
CA PRO A 413 -0.87 -0.68 13.29
C PRO A 413 -1.56 -1.60 14.30
N PHE A 414 -1.62 -2.89 13.98
CA PHE A 414 -2.25 -3.91 14.84
C PHE A 414 -1.64 -4.01 16.24
N SER A 415 -0.34 -3.71 16.37
CA SER A 415 0.37 -3.62 17.65
C SER A 415 -0.29 -2.64 18.65
N ALA A 416 -0.92 -1.57 18.15
CA ALA A 416 -1.69 -0.62 18.96
C ALA A 416 -3.18 -1.01 19.04
N MET A 417 -3.74 -1.55 17.96
CA MET A 417 -5.16 -1.93 17.90
C MET A 417 -5.55 -3.12 18.78
N LYS A 418 -4.60 -3.96 19.22
CA LYS A 418 -4.88 -5.10 20.11
C LYS A 418 -5.61 -4.72 21.41
N ASN A 419 -5.53 -3.46 21.82
CA ASN A 419 -6.19 -2.93 23.01
C ASN A 419 -7.57 -2.29 22.72
N TRP A 420 -8.04 -2.32 21.46
CA TRP A 420 -9.29 -1.70 21.05
C TRP A 420 -10.46 -2.67 21.16
N SER A 421 -11.62 -2.15 21.57
CA SER A 421 -12.88 -2.89 21.49
C SER A 421 -13.48 -2.73 20.10
N ILE A 422 -13.31 -3.74 19.23
CA ILE A 422 -13.83 -3.74 17.86
C ILE A 422 -14.75 -4.93 17.66
N SER A 423 -15.98 -4.67 17.22
CA SER A 423 -16.98 -5.70 16.88
C SER A 423 -17.14 -5.86 15.37
N GLY A 424 -17.62 -7.02 14.92
CA GLY A 424 -17.95 -7.26 13.51
C GLY A 424 -16.79 -7.72 12.64
N LEU A 425 -15.66 -8.14 13.23
CA LEU A 425 -14.52 -8.72 12.55
C LEU A 425 -14.59 -10.24 12.50
N SER A 426 -14.07 -10.85 11.43
CA SER A 426 -13.89 -12.30 11.35
C SER A 426 -12.91 -12.79 12.43
N ARG A 427 -13.00 -14.08 12.82
CA ARG A 427 -12.04 -14.67 13.77
C ARG A 427 -10.60 -14.58 13.26
N THR A 428 -10.41 -14.73 11.95
CA THR A 428 -9.09 -14.63 11.33
C THR A 428 -8.55 -13.20 11.37
N MET A 429 -9.40 -12.19 11.18
CA MET A 429 -9.00 -10.79 11.31
C MET A 429 -8.67 -10.41 12.76
N GLN A 430 -9.46 -10.89 13.73
CA GLN A 430 -9.15 -10.70 15.16
C GLN A 430 -7.84 -11.39 15.55
N ASP A 431 -7.60 -12.59 15.02
CA ASP A 431 -6.34 -13.33 15.19
C ASP A 431 -5.16 -12.55 14.62
N ALA A 432 -5.31 -11.96 13.42
CA ALA A 432 -4.28 -11.12 12.82
C ALA A 432 -3.97 -9.88 13.66
N ILE A 433 -4.99 -9.18 14.17
CA ILE A 433 -4.80 -8.00 15.04
C ILE A 433 -4.07 -8.37 16.33
N THR A 434 -4.33 -9.57 16.86
CA THR A 434 -3.79 -9.99 18.16
C THR A 434 -2.39 -10.61 18.04
N HIS A 435 -2.12 -11.36 16.97
CA HIS A 435 -0.97 -12.27 16.88
C HIS A 435 -0.01 -11.97 15.72
N LEU A 436 -0.27 -10.95 14.89
CA LEU A 436 0.73 -10.51 13.92
C LEU A 436 1.97 -10.00 14.70
N PRO A 437 3.15 -10.63 14.54
CA PRO A 437 4.37 -10.22 15.20
C PRO A 437 4.82 -8.87 14.64
N TYR A 438 5.43 -8.09 15.52
CA TYR A 438 6.11 -6.87 15.16
C TYR A 438 7.52 -6.90 15.72
N THR A 439 8.43 -6.26 15.00
CA THR A 439 9.80 -6.01 15.42
C THR A 439 9.99 -4.52 15.67
N SER A 440 10.87 -4.18 16.59
CA SER A 440 11.25 -2.81 16.88
C SER A 440 12.68 -2.51 16.42
N ALA A 441 12.94 -1.24 16.13
CA ALA A 441 14.27 -0.67 16.09
C ALA A 441 14.45 0.34 17.22
N CYS A 442 15.69 0.45 17.72
CA CYS A 442 16.10 1.58 18.54
C CYS A 442 17.27 2.33 17.89
N LYS A 443 17.13 3.65 17.86
CA LYS A 443 18.05 4.58 17.21
C LYS A 443 18.50 5.66 18.17
N VAL A 444 19.77 6.05 18.05
CA VAL A 444 20.36 7.17 18.79
C VAL A 444 21.04 8.11 17.81
N ALA A 445 20.53 9.34 17.73
CA ALA A 445 21.13 10.44 16.99
C ALA A 445 21.93 11.32 17.97
N LEU A 446 23.18 11.61 17.62
CA LEU A 446 24.07 12.48 18.40
C LEU A 446 24.47 13.68 17.56
N GLU A 447 24.47 14.87 18.16
CA GLU A 447 25.01 16.06 17.52
C GLU A 447 26.50 16.24 17.83
N TYR A 448 27.27 16.56 16.79
CA TYR A 448 28.67 16.93 16.88
C TYR A 448 28.89 18.38 16.44
N GLU A 449 29.90 19.04 17.04
CA GLU A 449 30.30 20.41 16.70
C GLU A 449 30.83 20.53 15.27
N THR A 450 31.52 19.49 14.80
CA THR A 450 32.01 19.38 13.43
C THR A 450 31.69 18.02 12.83
N ARG A 451 31.66 17.96 11.50
CA ARG A 451 31.50 16.73 10.71
C ARG A 451 32.84 16.00 10.58
N PHE A 452 33.49 15.72 11.71
CA PHE A 452 34.86 15.22 11.75
C PHE A 452 35.08 13.94 10.92
N TRP A 453 34.03 13.13 10.70
CA TRP A 453 34.07 11.92 9.88
C TRP A 453 34.38 12.20 8.40
N GLU A 454 34.11 13.40 7.88
CA GLU A 454 34.43 13.82 6.50
C GLU A 454 35.88 14.32 6.36
N HIS A 455 36.59 14.53 7.48
CA HIS A 455 37.93 15.12 7.52
C HIS A 455 38.97 14.21 8.19
N LEU A 456 38.66 12.92 8.32
CA LEU A 456 39.65 11.91 8.69
C LEU A 456 40.65 11.72 7.53
N ASP A 457 41.81 11.13 7.82
CA ASP A 457 42.78 10.72 6.78
C ASP A 457 42.12 9.86 5.70
N GLU A 458 41.13 9.06 6.12
CA GLU A 458 40.17 8.38 5.25
C GLU A 458 38.75 8.90 5.49
N PRO A 459 38.28 9.87 4.67
CA PRO A 459 36.97 10.47 4.80
C PRO A 459 35.82 9.47 4.66
N ILE A 460 34.76 9.67 5.45
CA ILE A 460 33.53 8.88 5.40
C ILE A 460 32.39 9.76 4.88
N TYR A 461 31.80 9.37 3.75
CA TYR A 461 30.66 10.05 3.15
C TYR A 461 29.44 9.11 3.12
N GLY A 462 28.44 9.42 3.94
CA GLY A 462 27.17 8.67 3.97
C GLY A 462 27.25 7.20 4.42
N SER A 463 26.11 6.53 4.31
CA SER A 463 25.91 5.08 4.51
C SER A 463 26.04 4.54 5.94
N CYS A 464 25.68 3.26 6.14
CA CYS A 464 25.54 2.59 7.44
C CYS A 464 26.53 1.44 7.65
N ARG A 465 27.40 1.51 8.65
CA ARG A 465 28.37 0.44 8.97
C ARG A 465 28.03 -0.24 10.30
N PRO A 466 28.23 -1.56 10.43
CA PRO A 466 28.30 -2.19 11.73
C PRO A 466 29.36 -1.49 12.58
N ALA A 467 29.00 -1.15 13.82
CA ALA A 467 29.96 -0.65 14.77
C ALA A 467 30.96 -1.75 15.15
N ASP A 468 32.20 -1.37 15.44
CA ASP A 468 33.20 -2.28 16.01
C ASP A 468 32.70 -2.79 17.38
N PRO A 469 32.38 -4.09 17.52
CA PRO A 469 31.81 -4.62 18.75
C PRO A 469 32.81 -4.66 19.91
N GLU A 470 34.12 -4.64 19.65
CA GLU A 470 35.15 -4.58 20.70
C GLU A 470 35.26 -3.17 21.28
N ARG A 471 35.10 -2.15 20.43
CA ARG A 471 35.20 -0.75 20.82
C ARG A 471 33.88 -0.15 21.29
N PHE A 472 32.77 -0.63 20.74
CA PHE A 472 31.43 -0.11 20.97
C PHE A 472 30.43 -1.26 21.08
N PRO A 473 30.47 -2.02 22.19
CA PRO A 473 29.58 -3.15 22.37
C PRO A 473 28.13 -2.67 22.39
N GLY A 474 27.33 -3.25 21.51
CA GLY A 474 25.88 -3.16 21.59
C GLY A 474 25.18 -2.06 20.81
N ILE A 475 25.88 -1.18 20.09
CA ILE A 475 25.23 -0.08 19.35
C ILE A 475 24.77 -0.41 17.92
N GLY A 476 24.88 -1.67 17.50
CA GLY A 476 24.43 -2.10 16.17
C GLY A 476 25.20 -1.42 15.04
N ASN A 477 24.54 -0.55 14.27
CA ASN A 477 25.13 0.18 13.15
C ASN A 477 25.29 1.68 13.42
N ILE A 478 26.32 2.29 12.85
CA ILE A 478 26.52 3.74 12.76
C ILE A 478 26.19 4.15 11.33
N CYS A 479 25.26 5.10 11.16
CA CYS A 479 24.93 5.65 9.85
C CYS A 479 25.36 7.11 9.74
N TYR A 480 26.18 7.39 8.74
CA TYR A 480 26.68 8.72 8.43
C TYR A 480 25.68 9.45 7.52
N PRO A 481 25.45 10.75 7.75
CA PRO A 481 24.54 11.54 6.94
C PRO A 481 25.01 11.64 5.49
N SER A 482 24.08 11.44 4.55
CA SER A 482 24.32 11.62 3.10
C SER A 482 23.97 13.03 2.61
N TYR A 483 23.63 13.94 3.52
CA TYR A 483 23.28 15.34 3.26
C TYR A 483 24.35 16.28 3.81
N ASN A 484 24.47 17.45 3.19
CA ASN A 484 25.44 18.49 3.55
C ASN A 484 26.90 17.96 3.59
N ILE A 485 27.27 17.17 2.58
CA ILE A 485 28.64 16.66 2.41
C ILE A 485 29.59 17.83 2.13
N ASN A 486 30.77 17.80 2.75
CA ASN A 486 31.75 18.90 2.77
C ASN A 486 31.22 20.18 3.42
N GLY A 487 30.10 20.08 4.15
CA GLY A 487 29.53 21.18 4.91
C GLY A 487 30.42 21.54 6.10
N THR A 488 30.35 22.79 6.54
CA THR A 488 31.02 23.25 7.76
C THR A 488 30.04 23.36 8.91
N GLY A 489 30.55 23.25 10.14
CA GLY A 489 29.75 23.38 11.36
C GLY A 489 29.13 22.06 11.82
N ARG A 490 28.01 22.17 12.54
CA ARG A 490 27.41 21.06 13.28
C ARG A 490 26.84 20.00 12.34
N GLY A 491 26.82 18.76 12.83
CA GLY A 491 26.18 17.66 12.13
C GLY A 491 25.60 16.63 13.09
N ALA A 492 24.47 16.04 12.72
CA ALA A 492 23.90 14.91 13.42
C ALA A 492 24.39 13.58 12.81
N LEU A 493 24.76 12.64 13.68
CA LEU A 493 25.17 11.30 13.32
C LEU A 493 24.20 10.30 13.94
N LEU A 494 23.72 9.32 13.18
CA LEU A 494 23.03 8.16 13.75
C LEU A 494 24.09 7.22 14.34
N ALA A 495 24.43 7.46 15.60
CA ALA A 495 25.52 6.78 16.29
C ALA A 495 25.16 5.37 16.77
N SER A 496 23.87 5.04 16.81
CA SER A 496 23.39 3.70 17.09
C SER A 496 22.12 3.44 16.28
N TYR A 497 22.08 2.29 15.61
CA TYR A 497 20.91 1.76 14.94
C TYR A 497 20.85 0.25 15.13
N ILE A 498 19.89 -0.17 15.94
CA ILE A 498 19.68 -1.55 16.36
C ILE A 498 18.31 -1.96 15.85
N ALA A 499 18.28 -2.87 14.88
CA ALA A 499 17.07 -3.35 14.21
C ALA A 499 16.86 -4.86 14.35
N GLN A 500 17.80 -5.56 15.00
CA GLN A 500 17.74 -6.99 15.17
C GLN A 500 16.61 -7.36 16.15
N PRO A 501 15.72 -8.31 15.79
CA PRO A 501 14.63 -8.76 16.65
C PRO A 501 15.11 -9.13 18.06
N GLY A 502 14.42 -8.61 19.08
CA GLY A 502 14.73 -8.85 20.49
C GLY A 502 16.00 -8.17 21.01
N TRP A 503 16.85 -7.58 20.16
CA TRP A 503 18.01 -6.79 20.62
C TRP A 503 17.65 -5.33 20.84
N SER A 504 16.86 -4.75 19.92
CA SER A 504 16.31 -3.41 20.05
C SER A 504 15.46 -3.24 21.32
N ASP A 505 14.65 -4.25 21.66
CA ASP A 505 13.80 -4.25 22.86
C ASP A 505 14.62 -4.25 24.16
N LYS A 506 15.76 -4.95 24.18
CA LYS A 506 16.70 -4.91 25.32
C LYS A 506 17.32 -3.53 25.47
N TRP A 507 17.61 -2.87 24.37
CA TRP A 507 18.12 -1.50 24.42
C TRP A 507 17.05 -0.47 24.76
N ALA A 508 15.76 -0.79 24.55
CA ALA A 508 14.66 0.02 25.03
C ALA A 508 14.59 0.05 26.56
N SER A 509 14.99 -1.02 27.27
CA SER A 509 15.04 -1.05 28.73
C SER A 509 16.31 -0.47 29.34
N ALA A 510 17.40 -0.34 28.57
CA ALA A 510 18.62 0.34 29.01
C ALA A 510 18.37 1.84 29.23
N SER A 511 19.11 2.46 30.16
CA SER A 511 19.02 3.90 30.37
C SER A 511 19.54 4.68 29.16
N GLU A 512 19.07 5.92 28.96
CA GLU A 512 19.58 6.78 27.89
C GLU A 512 21.08 7.00 28.01
N ARG A 513 21.57 7.21 29.23
CA ARG A 513 22.99 7.42 29.53
C ARG A 513 23.85 6.23 29.10
N GLU A 514 23.38 5.00 29.32
CA GLU A 514 24.10 3.79 28.88
C GLU A 514 24.10 3.67 27.36
N HIS A 515 23.00 3.98 26.69
CA HIS A 515 22.90 3.87 25.23
C HIS A 515 23.69 4.98 24.50
N VAL A 516 23.80 6.17 25.11
CA VAL A 516 24.54 7.33 24.57
C VAL A 516 26.04 7.27 24.91
N HIS A 517 26.51 6.23 25.61
CA HIS A 517 27.91 6.09 26.04
C HIS A 517 28.93 6.17 24.89
N VAL A 518 28.52 5.92 23.64
CA VAL A 518 29.36 5.99 22.44
C VAL A 518 29.68 7.40 21.96
N ALA A 519 29.15 8.42 22.63
CA ALA A 519 29.49 9.82 22.38
C ALA A 519 31.01 10.06 22.47
N ARG A 520 31.56 10.77 21.48
CA ARG A 520 33.00 11.04 21.36
C ARG A 520 33.34 12.52 21.60
N ARG A 521 34.63 12.85 21.43
CA ARG A 521 35.10 14.24 21.36
C ARG A 521 34.26 15.02 20.34
N GLN A 522 33.99 16.30 20.64
CA GLN A 522 33.12 17.19 19.87
C GLN A 522 31.62 16.87 19.95
N TYR A 523 31.19 15.90 20.77
CA TYR A 523 29.79 15.74 21.09
C TYR A 523 29.28 16.96 21.87
N THR A 524 28.18 17.58 21.41
CA THR A 524 27.67 18.82 21.99
C THR A 524 26.91 18.63 23.31
N GLY A 525 26.68 17.37 23.71
CA GLY A 525 25.77 17.03 24.81
C GLY A 525 24.33 16.81 24.38
N LYS A 526 23.98 17.07 23.10
CA LYS A 526 22.62 16.93 22.57
C LYS A 526 22.45 15.63 21.80
N PHE A 527 21.43 14.88 22.17
CA PHE A 527 21.05 13.63 21.53
C PHE A 527 19.54 13.48 21.45
N SER A 528 19.11 12.54 20.63
CA SER A 528 17.76 12.01 20.63
C SER A 528 17.83 10.49 20.53
N ARG A 529 17.02 9.81 21.32
CA ARG A 529 16.86 8.36 21.29
C ARG A 529 15.41 8.05 21.00
N VAL A 530 15.17 7.20 20.01
CA VAL A 530 13.84 6.73 19.63
C VAL A 530 13.90 5.21 19.51
N CYS A 531 13.13 4.51 20.35
CA CYS A 531 12.91 3.08 20.19
C CYS A 531 11.42 2.86 19.88
N GLY A 532 11.09 2.16 18.79
CA GLY A 532 9.69 2.03 18.35
C GLY A 532 8.77 1.33 19.36
N VAL A 533 9.31 0.40 20.17
CA VAL A 533 8.55 -0.30 21.22
C VAL A 533 8.11 0.63 22.37
N LEU A 534 8.77 1.79 22.51
CA LEU A 534 8.42 2.79 23.51
C LEU A 534 7.36 3.79 23.03
N ASP A 535 7.02 3.78 21.73
CA ASP A 535 5.98 4.66 21.20
C ASP A 535 4.59 4.11 21.59
N PRO A 536 3.77 4.85 22.36
CA PRO A 536 2.47 4.37 22.82
C PRO A 536 1.41 4.27 21.71
N LEU A 537 1.59 4.96 20.58
CA LEU A 537 0.65 4.98 19.46
C LEU A 537 0.96 3.90 18.41
N GLU A 538 2.18 3.39 18.40
CA GLU A 538 2.64 2.40 17.43
C GLU A 538 3.05 1.09 18.08
N GLY A 539 3.75 1.13 19.23
CA GLY A 539 4.16 -0.03 20.03
C GLY A 539 5.20 -0.94 19.38
N ALA A 540 5.71 -0.59 18.19
CA ALA A 540 6.75 -1.31 17.46
C ALA A 540 7.21 -0.49 16.23
N SER A 541 8.18 -1.02 15.45
CA SER A 541 8.71 -0.34 14.26
C SER A 541 8.20 -0.90 12.93
N TRP A 542 7.97 -2.21 12.80
CA TRP A 542 7.34 -2.80 11.61
C TRP A 542 6.76 -4.18 11.88
N ALA A 543 5.85 -4.62 11.00
CA ALA A 543 5.30 -5.97 11.07
C ALA A 543 6.34 -6.98 10.59
N ASP A 544 6.44 -8.11 11.27
CA ASP A 544 7.43 -9.14 10.99
C ASP A 544 6.75 -10.52 10.99
N PRO A 545 5.87 -10.78 10.00
CA PRO A 545 5.03 -11.97 10.01
C PRO A 545 5.84 -13.27 9.98
N THR A 546 5.41 -14.22 10.79
CA THR A 546 5.97 -15.58 10.76
C THR A 546 5.40 -16.39 9.61
N LEU A 547 5.99 -17.56 9.38
CA LEU A 547 5.57 -18.50 8.34
C LEU A 547 4.05 -18.77 8.38
N GLY A 548 3.41 -18.75 7.21
CA GLY A 548 1.99 -19.06 7.03
C GLY A 548 1.02 -17.91 7.39
N GLN A 549 1.48 -16.88 8.08
CA GLN A 549 0.63 -15.74 8.45
C GLN A 549 0.24 -14.90 7.25
N HIS A 550 1.11 -14.70 6.26
CA HIS A 550 0.74 -14.06 5.00
C HIS A 550 -0.40 -14.78 4.29
N GLN A 551 -0.25 -16.09 4.07
CA GLN A 551 -1.28 -16.91 3.43
C GLN A 551 -2.62 -16.85 4.18
N ARG A 552 -2.57 -16.77 5.51
CA ARG A 552 -3.75 -16.74 6.36
C ARG A 552 -4.41 -15.36 6.46
N TYR A 553 -3.61 -14.29 6.56
CA TYR A 553 -4.12 -12.97 6.93
C TYR A 553 -4.27 -12.01 5.76
N LEU A 554 -3.40 -12.07 4.73
CA LEU A 554 -3.52 -11.19 3.56
C LEU A 554 -4.90 -11.26 2.89
N PRO A 555 -5.53 -12.44 2.70
CA PRO A 555 -6.87 -12.51 2.13
C PRO A 555 -7.93 -11.80 2.98
N GLU A 556 -7.75 -11.73 4.30
CA GLU A 556 -8.66 -11.01 5.19
C GLU A 556 -8.45 -9.50 5.12
N TYR A 557 -7.21 -9.03 4.98
CA TYR A 557 -6.93 -7.61 4.80
C TYR A 557 -7.52 -7.06 3.50
N PHE A 558 -7.79 -7.95 2.54
CA PHE A 558 -8.28 -7.59 1.21
C PHE A 558 -9.80 -7.54 1.14
N LYS A 559 -10.49 -7.70 2.28
CA LYS A 559 -11.94 -7.60 2.41
C LYS A 559 -12.32 -6.36 3.20
N THR A 560 -13.48 -5.79 2.89
CA THR A 560 -14.11 -4.79 3.75
C THR A 560 -14.88 -5.49 4.87
N HIS A 561 -14.55 -5.18 6.13
CA HIS A 561 -15.18 -5.80 7.31
C HIS A 561 -16.15 -4.81 7.96
N ASN A 562 -17.45 -4.99 7.77
CA ASN A 562 -18.47 -4.11 8.36
C ASN A 562 -18.17 -2.61 8.11
N ASN A 563 -17.86 -2.27 6.85
CA ASN A 563 -17.41 -0.96 6.38
C ASN A 563 -16.07 -0.46 6.96
N MET A 564 -15.29 -1.34 7.58
CA MET A 564 -13.91 -1.08 7.99
C MET A 564 -12.94 -1.64 6.96
N ILE A 565 -11.95 -0.82 6.59
CA ILE A 565 -10.91 -1.15 5.62
C ILE A 565 -9.57 -0.94 6.30
N PHE A 566 -8.75 -1.98 6.38
CA PHE A 566 -7.46 -1.92 7.07
C PHE A 566 -6.35 -1.60 6.07
N VAL A 567 -5.59 -0.54 6.31
CA VAL A 567 -4.47 -0.11 5.47
C VAL A 567 -3.22 0.12 6.30
N GLY A 568 -2.06 0.13 5.63
CA GLY A 568 -0.76 0.28 6.28
C GLY A 568 0.20 -0.80 5.86
N GLU A 569 1.49 -0.57 6.12
CA GLU A 569 2.57 -1.48 5.72
C GLU A 569 2.38 -2.92 6.26
N HIS A 570 1.81 -3.07 7.45
CA HIS A 570 1.50 -4.37 8.06
C HIS A 570 0.42 -5.19 7.31
N THR A 571 -0.30 -4.57 6.38
CA THR A 571 -1.34 -5.21 5.55
C THR A 571 -0.89 -5.47 4.10
N SER A 572 0.37 -5.17 3.79
CA SER A 572 0.99 -5.39 2.48
C SER A 572 1.85 -6.67 2.50
N TYR A 573 2.40 -7.02 1.33
CA TYR A 573 3.32 -8.15 1.15
C TYR A 573 4.75 -7.81 1.59
N THR A 574 5.13 -6.55 1.41
CA THR A 574 6.43 -6.04 1.84
C THR A 574 6.28 -5.32 3.17
N HIS A 575 7.27 -5.48 4.02
CA HIS A 575 7.27 -4.90 5.36
C HIS A 575 8.46 -3.98 5.58
N ALA A 576 8.33 -3.07 6.54
CA ALA A 576 9.30 -2.04 6.89
C ALA A 576 9.55 -0.94 5.84
N TRP A 577 8.70 -0.81 4.80
CA TRP A 577 8.89 0.20 3.75
C TRP A 577 7.70 1.16 3.60
N ILE A 578 8.00 2.41 3.22
CA ILE A 578 6.98 3.41 2.86
C ILE A 578 6.18 2.93 1.65
N ALA A 579 6.84 2.30 0.66
CA ALA A 579 6.17 1.78 -0.54
C ALA A 579 4.99 0.86 -0.20
N SER A 580 5.16 -0.02 0.78
CA SER A 580 4.15 -0.94 1.29
C SER A 580 2.94 -0.22 1.90
N ALA A 581 3.19 0.88 2.62
CA ALA A 581 2.12 1.72 3.16
C ALA A 581 1.33 2.42 2.05
N LEU A 582 2.01 2.91 1.01
CA LEU A 582 1.37 3.57 -0.13
C LEU A 582 0.57 2.58 -0.99
N GLU A 583 1.13 1.40 -1.26
CA GLU A 583 0.45 0.33 -2.00
C GLU A 583 -0.82 -0.12 -1.28
N SER A 584 -0.74 -0.36 0.03
CA SER A 584 -1.90 -0.71 0.85
C SER A 584 -2.96 0.41 0.88
N ALA A 585 -2.56 1.69 0.83
CA ALA A 585 -3.49 2.81 0.75
C ALA A 585 -4.24 2.88 -0.59
N ILE A 586 -3.55 2.56 -1.70
CA ILE A 586 -4.19 2.42 -3.02
C ILE A 586 -5.24 1.32 -2.97
N ARG A 587 -4.89 0.15 -2.43
CA ARG A 587 -5.81 -0.98 -2.22
C ARG A 587 -7.08 -0.54 -1.48
N GLY A 588 -6.90 0.10 -0.33
CA GLY A 588 -7.99 0.46 0.56
C GLY A 588 -8.90 1.50 -0.06
N SER A 589 -8.33 2.43 -0.81
CA SER A 589 -9.10 3.43 -1.55
C SER A 589 -9.94 2.77 -2.65
N VAL A 590 -9.39 1.76 -3.34
CA VAL A 590 -10.13 0.98 -4.34
C VAL A 590 -11.25 0.17 -3.69
N GLN A 591 -10.99 -0.56 -2.59
CA GLN A 591 -12.01 -1.30 -1.83
C GLN A 591 -13.19 -0.41 -1.44
N LEU A 592 -12.89 0.79 -0.92
CA LEU A 592 -13.90 1.77 -0.54
C LEU A 592 -14.75 2.20 -1.73
N LEU A 593 -14.11 2.57 -2.85
CA LEU A 593 -14.81 3.06 -4.04
C LEU A 593 -15.68 2.00 -4.71
N LEU A 594 -15.32 0.72 -4.55
CA LEU A 594 -16.07 -0.41 -5.08
C LEU A 594 -17.18 -0.90 -4.13
N GLY A 595 -17.15 -0.49 -2.86
CA GLY A 595 -18.11 -0.90 -1.84
C GLY A 595 -18.06 -2.41 -1.52
N LYS A 596 -16.89 -3.06 -1.70
CA LYS A 596 -16.69 -4.50 -1.49
C LYS A 596 -15.56 -4.80 -0.51
#